data_AF-A0A7V6X474-F1
#
_entry.id   AF-A0A7V6X474-F1
#
_cell.length_a   1.000
_cell.length_b   1.000
_cell.length_c   1.000
_cell.angle_alpha   90.00
_cell.angle_beta   90.00
_cell.angle_gamma   90.00
#
_symmetry.space_group_name_H-M   'P 1'
#
loop_
_entity.id
_entity.type
_entity.pdbx_description
1 polymer ?
#
loop_
_entity_poly.entity_id
_entity_poly.type
_entity_poly.pdbx_seq_one_letter_code
_entity_poly.pdbx_strand_id
1 'polypeptide(L)'
;MVNCFEFLVNLSSSNDLLGDLKKDSIWYGKEIVKNIMNCSVYQEIGSHSFSHLLFGDKTVSKEMVRDELRKCHIEAEKRSIKLESFVFPRNQVGNLDVLQSCGYKCFRGPEQIWYKNYPGKIKKICHMIDQMFSICPPVNLPVKECNMLNIPGSMLYLSRDSFRKYIPIKSRVNKAKKGIYRAINEKKIFHLWFHPFNIATDPLNLLKGLEEIFREVDALRQKGELVIKTMGQVARDYT
;
A
#
# COMPACT_ATOMS: atom_id res chain seq x y z
N MET A 1 2.72 9.84 16.02
CA MET A 1 1.53 9.29 15.34
C MET A 1 1.86 9.07 13.89
N VAL A 2 1.63 7.90 13.29
CA VAL A 2 2.31 7.45 12.06
C VAL A 2 1.41 7.50 10.83
N ASN A 3 1.87 8.13 9.74
CA ASN A 3 1.33 7.92 8.38
C ASN A 3 2.32 7.16 7.51
N CYS A 4 1.83 6.13 6.82
CA CYS A 4 2.62 5.31 5.89
C CYS A 4 2.08 5.48 4.47
N PHE A 5 3.00 5.69 3.51
CA PHE A 5 2.73 5.71 2.07
C PHE A 5 3.33 4.46 1.43
N GLU A 6 2.61 3.85 0.49
CA GLU A 6 3.00 2.60 -0.15
C GLU A 6 3.15 2.77 -1.67
N PHE A 7 4.25 2.26 -2.21
CA PHE A 7 4.50 2.15 -3.65
C PHE A 7 4.79 0.67 -3.99
N LEU A 8 4.06 0.14 -4.98
CA LEU A 8 4.30 -1.20 -5.52
C LEU A 8 5.12 -1.11 -6.80
N VAL A 9 6.31 -1.69 -6.81
CA VAL A 9 7.18 -1.81 -7.99
C VAL A 9 7.56 -3.28 -8.16
N ASN A 10 7.27 -3.85 -9.33
CA ASN A 10 7.64 -5.23 -9.64
C ASN A 10 9.17 -5.32 -9.89
N LEU A 11 9.84 -6.16 -9.11
CA LEU A 11 11.30 -6.35 -9.11
C LEU A 11 11.76 -7.50 -10.02
N SER A 12 10.85 -8.23 -10.66
CA SER A 12 11.21 -9.43 -11.44
C SER A 12 12.15 -9.08 -12.62
N SER A 13 13.35 -9.66 -12.60
CA SER A 13 14.23 -9.74 -13.78
C SER A 13 14.24 -11.14 -14.38
N SER A 14 13.08 -11.73 -14.60
CA SER A 14 12.97 -13.06 -15.20
C SER A 14 13.01 -12.95 -16.73
N ASN A 15 14.17 -13.28 -17.31
CA ASN A 15 14.30 -13.63 -18.73
C ASN A 15 13.51 -14.89 -19.12
N ASP A 16 12.97 -15.65 -18.15
CA ASP A 16 12.49 -17.00 -18.43
C ASP A 16 10.98 -17.10 -18.68
N LEU A 17 10.23 -16.00 -18.64
CA LEU A 17 8.79 -16.02 -18.96
C LEU A 17 8.30 -14.92 -19.91
N LEU A 18 9.03 -13.81 -20.11
CA LEU A 18 8.61 -12.72 -21.00
C LEU A 18 9.82 -11.95 -21.55
N GLY A 19 10.30 -12.36 -22.73
CA GLY A 19 10.93 -11.47 -23.71
C GLY A 19 12.32 -10.89 -23.40
N ASP A 20 12.97 -10.43 -24.46
CA ASP A 20 14.33 -9.92 -24.49
C ASP A 20 14.43 -8.56 -23.74
N LEU A 21 15.29 -8.49 -22.71
CA LEU A 21 15.54 -7.29 -21.89
C LEU A 21 15.82 -6.02 -22.70
N LYS A 22 16.36 -6.14 -23.92
CA LYS A 22 16.59 -4.97 -24.80
C LYS A 22 15.33 -4.50 -25.53
N LYS A 23 14.37 -5.39 -25.77
CA LYS A 23 13.13 -5.13 -26.51
C LYS A 23 11.97 -4.69 -25.60
N ASP A 24 12.00 -5.14 -24.34
CA ASP A 24 10.90 -5.01 -23.38
C ASP A 24 11.21 -4.04 -22.21
N SER A 25 12.09 -3.06 -22.40
CA SER A 25 12.55 -2.15 -21.30
C SER A 25 11.41 -1.43 -20.56
N ILE A 26 10.27 -1.19 -21.22
CA ILE A 26 9.06 -0.58 -20.63
C ILE A 26 8.39 -1.47 -19.57
N TRP A 27 8.62 -2.78 -19.60
CA TRP A 27 8.09 -3.75 -18.64
C TRP A 27 9.01 -3.94 -17.42
N TYR A 28 10.25 -3.44 -17.49
CA TYR A 28 11.26 -3.63 -16.45
C TYR A 28 11.47 -2.36 -15.61
N GLY A 29 10.97 -2.38 -14.37
CA GLY A 29 11.04 -1.25 -13.43
C GLY A 29 12.37 -1.08 -12.68
N LYS A 30 13.51 -1.60 -13.20
CA LYS A 30 14.79 -1.57 -12.47
C LYS A 30 15.23 -0.15 -12.10
N GLU A 31 15.08 0.80 -13.03
CA GLU A 31 15.41 2.20 -12.77
C GLU A 31 14.46 2.84 -11.75
N ILE A 32 13.19 2.42 -11.69
CA ILE A 32 12.23 2.93 -10.70
C ILE A 32 12.70 2.57 -9.29
N VAL A 33 13.11 1.32 -9.08
CA VAL A 33 13.62 0.86 -7.78
C VAL A 33 14.87 1.64 -7.39
N LYS A 34 15.79 1.83 -8.32
CA LYS A 34 17.01 2.64 -8.11
C LYS A 34 16.66 4.09 -7.76
N ASN A 35 15.69 4.69 -8.42
CA ASN A 35 15.24 6.06 -8.14
C ASN A 35 14.59 6.17 -6.75
N ILE A 36 13.83 5.16 -6.33
CA ILE A 36 13.27 5.09 -4.97
C ILE A 36 14.38 4.99 -3.92
N MET A 37 15.38 4.12 -4.15
CA MET A 37 16.53 3.98 -3.25
C MET A 37 17.37 5.25 -3.14
N ASN A 38 17.43 6.05 -4.21
CA ASN A 38 18.19 7.30 -4.28
C ASN A 38 17.39 8.54 -3.85
N CYS A 39 16.16 8.38 -3.36
CA CYS A 39 15.39 9.50 -2.80
C CYS A 39 16.12 10.10 -1.59
N SER A 40 16.12 11.43 -1.50
CA SER A 40 16.72 12.16 -0.37
C SER A 40 16.06 11.83 0.98
N VAL A 41 14.79 11.41 0.93
CA VAL A 41 14.04 10.89 2.06
C VAL A 41 13.96 9.38 1.92
N TYR A 42 14.35 8.65 2.97
CA TYR A 42 14.27 7.20 3.02
C TYR A 42 12.87 6.70 2.66
N GLN A 43 12.82 5.77 1.70
CA GLN A 43 11.62 5.03 1.31
C GLN A 43 11.80 3.55 1.68
N GLU A 44 10.79 2.96 2.30
CA GLU A 44 10.77 1.51 2.51
C GLU A 44 10.34 0.79 1.23
N ILE A 45 11.06 -0.27 0.87
CA ILE A 45 10.67 -1.18 -0.20
C ILE A 45 10.16 -2.47 0.44
N GLY A 46 8.83 -2.64 0.42
CA GLY A 46 8.15 -3.85 0.88
C GLY A 46 7.97 -4.89 -0.22
N SER A 47 7.49 -6.07 0.15
CA SER A 47 7.21 -7.17 -0.79
C SER A 47 5.73 -7.27 -1.13
N HIS A 48 5.44 -7.70 -2.36
CA HIS A 48 4.08 -7.92 -2.87
C HIS A 48 3.95 -9.28 -3.59
N SER A 49 4.66 -10.29 -3.07
CA SER A 49 4.95 -11.58 -3.74
C SER A 49 5.76 -11.41 -5.04
N PHE A 50 6.17 -12.53 -5.64
CA PHE A 50 7.01 -12.52 -6.84
C PHE A 50 6.16 -12.53 -8.11
N SER A 51 5.14 -13.40 -8.16
CA SER A 51 4.26 -13.60 -9.32
C SER A 51 2.82 -13.15 -9.08
N HIS A 52 2.55 -12.40 -8.00
CA HIS A 52 1.21 -11.98 -7.60
C HIS A 52 0.31 -13.18 -7.18
N LEU A 53 0.93 -14.20 -6.58
CA LEU A 53 0.25 -15.39 -6.05
C LEU A 53 -0.68 -15.02 -4.88
N LEU A 54 -1.90 -15.57 -4.88
CA LEU A 54 -2.91 -15.29 -3.86
C LEU A 54 -2.70 -16.15 -2.61
N PHE A 55 -1.92 -15.67 -1.65
CA PHE A 55 -1.58 -16.45 -0.45
C PHE A 55 -2.79 -16.79 0.44
N GLY A 56 -3.92 -16.09 0.28
CA GLY A 56 -5.18 -16.42 0.95
C GLY A 56 -6.02 -17.50 0.26
N ASP A 57 -5.62 -17.96 -0.93
CA ASP A 57 -6.33 -19.02 -1.66
C ASP A 57 -6.06 -20.39 -1.03
N LYS A 58 -7.11 -21.20 -0.86
CA LYS A 58 -7.03 -22.54 -0.25
C LYS A 58 -6.25 -23.54 -1.11
N THR A 59 -6.13 -23.27 -2.41
CA THR A 59 -5.38 -24.10 -3.36
C THR A 59 -3.87 -23.84 -3.31
N VAL A 60 -3.44 -22.75 -2.66
CA VAL A 60 -2.03 -22.38 -2.55
C VAL A 60 -1.40 -23.09 -1.35
N SER A 61 -0.40 -23.92 -1.63
CA SER A 61 0.34 -24.63 -0.59
C SER A 61 1.36 -23.72 0.11
N LYS A 62 1.73 -24.08 1.35
CA LYS A 62 2.81 -23.39 2.08
C LYS A 62 4.14 -23.40 1.33
N GLU A 63 4.40 -24.46 0.56
CA GLU A 63 5.62 -24.60 -0.25
C GLU A 63 5.65 -23.58 -1.39
N MET A 64 4.53 -23.41 -2.11
CA MET A 64 4.41 -22.38 -3.15
C MET A 64 4.66 -20.97 -2.58
N VAL A 65 4.13 -20.69 -1.38
CA VAL A 65 4.38 -19.42 -0.68
C VAL A 65 5.85 -19.25 -0.32
N ARG A 66 6.52 -20.30 0.19
CA ARG A 66 7.96 -20.24 0.48
C ARG A 66 8.79 -19.96 -0.77
N ASP A 67 8.46 -20.60 -1.89
CA ASP A 67 9.16 -20.38 -3.16
C ASP A 67 8.98 -18.95 -3.70
N GLU A 68 7.76 -18.40 -3.60
CA GLU A 68 7.48 -17.01 -3.93
C GLU A 68 8.33 -16.05 -3.08
N LEU A 69 8.31 -16.23 -1.76
CA LEU A 69 9.06 -15.39 -0.84
C LEU A 69 10.57 -15.52 -1.04
N ARG A 70 11.08 -16.74 -1.26
CA ARG A 70 12.50 -16.99 -1.56
C ARG A 70 12.96 -16.22 -2.80
N LYS A 71 12.17 -16.21 -3.88
CA LYS A 71 12.48 -15.43 -5.08
C LYS A 71 12.48 -13.92 -4.80
N CYS A 72 11.54 -13.42 -4.00
CA CYS A 72 11.54 -12.03 -3.55
C CYS A 72 12.84 -11.67 -2.80
N HIS A 73 13.26 -12.52 -1.84
CA HIS A 73 14.48 -12.29 -1.07
C HIS A 73 15.73 -12.28 -1.97
N ILE A 74 15.86 -13.24 -2.88
CA ILE A 74 16.98 -13.28 -3.84
C ILE A 74 17.06 -11.98 -4.67
N GLU A 75 15.93 -11.47 -5.17
CA GLU A 75 15.92 -10.22 -5.94
C GLU A 75 16.21 -8.97 -5.09
N ALA A 76 15.77 -8.96 -3.83
CA ALA A 76 16.01 -7.88 -2.90
C ALA A 76 17.49 -7.86 -2.43
N GLU A 77 18.07 -9.02 -2.16
CA GLU A 77 19.47 -9.18 -1.72
C GLU A 77 20.46 -8.66 -2.76
N LYS A 78 20.19 -8.89 -4.06
CA LYS A 78 20.99 -8.32 -5.17
C LYS A 78 21.12 -6.79 -5.10
N ARG A 79 20.25 -6.12 -4.35
CA ARG A 79 20.18 -4.66 -4.21
C ARG A 79 20.32 -4.20 -2.76
N SER A 80 20.75 -5.10 -1.85
CA SER A 80 20.85 -4.83 -0.41
C SER A 80 19.54 -4.32 0.21
N ILE A 81 18.40 -4.74 -0.34
CA ILE A 81 17.07 -4.40 0.19
C ILE A 81 16.68 -5.45 1.21
N LYS A 82 16.28 -5.01 2.40
CA LYS A 82 15.72 -5.89 3.43
C LYS A 82 14.20 -5.82 3.40
N LEU A 83 13.56 -6.94 3.08
CA LEU A 83 12.10 -7.05 3.05
C LEU A 83 11.56 -7.31 4.47
N GLU A 84 10.97 -6.28 5.09
CA GLU A 84 10.39 -6.38 6.45
C GLU A 84 8.86 -6.20 6.47
N SER A 85 8.28 -5.63 5.41
CA SER A 85 6.84 -5.42 5.23
C SER A 85 6.30 -6.16 4.02
N PHE A 86 5.05 -6.61 4.13
CA PHE A 86 4.36 -7.35 3.06
C PHE A 86 2.98 -6.79 2.76
N VAL A 87 2.61 -6.75 1.49
CA VAL A 87 1.26 -6.41 1.05
C VAL A 87 0.72 -7.59 0.25
N PHE A 88 -0.44 -8.09 0.62
CA PHE A 88 -1.02 -9.25 -0.06
C PHE A 88 -1.60 -8.87 -1.43
N PRO A 89 -1.27 -9.63 -2.49
CA PRO A 89 -2.02 -9.60 -3.74
C PRO A 89 -3.53 -9.64 -3.52
N ARG A 90 -4.24 -8.67 -4.11
CA ARG A 90 -5.71 -8.48 -3.94
C ARG A 90 -6.19 -8.35 -2.49
N ASN A 91 -5.31 -8.00 -1.54
CA ASN A 91 -5.61 -7.97 -0.10
C ASN A 91 -6.10 -9.32 0.47
N GLN A 92 -5.72 -10.45 -0.15
CA GLN A 92 -6.06 -11.79 0.34
C GLN A 92 -5.00 -12.29 1.32
N VAL A 93 -5.21 -11.99 2.60
CA VAL A 93 -4.33 -12.41 3.70
C VAL A 93 -4.41 -13.93 3.89
N GLY A 94 -3.25 -14.58 4.01
CA GLY A 94 -3.13 -16.01 4.29
C GLY A 94 -1.67 -16.42 4.48
N ASN A 95 -1.43 -17.65 4.93
CA ASN A 95 -0.08 -18.20 5.16
C ASN A 95 0.84 -17.29 6.02
N LEU A 96 0.26 -16.64 7.04
CA LEU A 96 0.97 -15.69 7.92
C LEU A 96 2.14 -16.35 8.68
N ASP A 97 2.00 -17.62 9.05
CA ASP A 97 3.07 -18.40 9.69
C ASP A 97 4.29 -18.55 8.77
N VAL A 98 4.05 -18.81 7.47
CA VAL A 98 5.12 -18.89 6.47
C VAL A 98 5.77 -17.52 6.29
N LEU A 99 4.97 -16.46 6.15
CA LEU A 99 5.44 -15.10 5.98
C LEU A 99 6.31 -14.66 7.18
N GLN A 100 5.87 -14.94 8.41
CA GLN A 100 6.62 -14.70 9.63
C GLN A 100 7.95 -15.46 9.63
N SER A 101 7.94 -16.75 9.27
CA SER A 101 9.16 -17.58 9.23
C SER A 101 10.20 -17.10 8.22
N CYS A 102 9.78 -16.37 7.18
CA CYS A 102 10.66 -15.74 6.20
C CYS A 102 11.18 -14.35 6.64
N GLY A 103 10.91 -13.91 7.87
CA GLY A 103 11.51 -12.71 8.45
C GLY A 103 10.72 -11.42 8.24
N TYR A 104 9.50 -11.49 7.70
CA TYR A 104 8.61 -10.33 7.64
C TYR A 104 8.08 -9.98 9.03
N LYS A 105 8.02 -8.67 9.33
CA LYS A 105 7.61 -8.14 10.63
C LYS A 105 6.18 -7.62 10.63
N CYS A 106 5.71 -7.14 9.49
CA CYS A 106 4.39 -6.55 9.37
C CYS A 106 3.76 -6.79 8.00
N PHE A 107 2.44 -6.61 7.92
CA PHE A 107 1.72 -6.65 6.67
C PHE A 107 0.57 -5.64 6.62
N ARG A 108 0.14 -5.25 5.41
CA ARG A 108 -1.01 -4.36 5.23
C ARG A 108 -2.30 -5.18 5.14
N GLY A 109 -3.12 -5.12 6.19
CA GLY A 109 -4.46 -5.69 6.16
C GLY A 109 -5.44 -4.89 5.29
N PRO A 110 -6.59 -5.50 4.92
CA PRO A 110 -7.61 -4.83 4.11
C PRO A 110 -8.23 -3.64 4.85
N GLU A 111 -8.73 -2.67 4.08
CA GLU A 111 -9.49 -1.54 4.62
C GLU A 111 -10.76 -1.97 5.35
N GLN A 112 -11.02 -1.33 6.50
CA GLN A 112 -12.24 -1.53 7.28
C GLN A 112 -13.37 -0.63 6.78
N ILE A 113 -13.83 -0.86 5.55
CA ILE A 113 -14.94 -0.11 4.94
C ILE A 113 -16.29 -0.43 5.61
N TRP A 114 -17.08 0.59 5.94
CA TRP A 114 -18.37 0.45 6.66
C TRP A 114 -19.43 -0.33 5.87
N TYR A 115 -19.31 -0.39 4.55
CA TYR A 115 -20.20 -1.12 3.64
C TYR A 115 -19.65 -2.50 3.23
N LYS A 116 -18.66 -3.05 3.95
CA LYS A 116 -17.99 -4.32 3.60
C LYS A 116 -18.98 -5.46 3.37
N ASN A 117 -19.98 -5.55 4.26
CA ASN A 117 -20.94 -6.66 4.36
C ASN A 117 -22.21 -6.46 3.51
N TYR A 118 -22.29 -5.39 2.73
CA TYR A 118 -23.46 -5.12 1.89
C TYR A 118 -23.43 -5.95 0.58
N PRO A 119 -24.60 -6.33 0.04
CA PRO A 119 -24.70 -7.02 -1.25
C PRO A 119 -24.03 -6.24 -2.40
N GLY A 120 -23.52 -6.94 -3.42
CA GLY A 120 -22.60 -6.37 -4.41
C GLY A 120 -23.06 -5.08 -5.11
N LYS A 121 -24.34 -4.95 -5.50
CA LYS A 121 -24.87 -3.71 -6.10
C LYS A 121 -24.91 -2.56 -5.09
N ILE A 122 -25.40 -2.83 -3.88
CA ILE A 122 -25.50 -1.85 -2.79
C ILE A 122 -24.09 -1.41 -2.36
N LYS A 123 -23.15 -2.37 -2.26
CA LYS A 123 -21.74 -2.11 -1.97
C LYS A 123 -21.11 -1.12 -2.94
N LYS A 124 -21.38 -1.26 -4.24
CA LYS A 124 -20.88 -0.33 -5.28
C LYS A 124 -21.46 1.09 -5.12
N ILE A 125 -22.76 1.19 -4.80
CA ILE A 125 -23.43 2.48 -4.56
C ILE A 125 -22.86 3.14 -3.30
N CYS A 126 -22.77 2.41 -2.19
CA CYS A 126 -22.18 2.92 -0.95
C CYS A 126 -20.72 3.34 -1.13
N HIS A 127 -19.92 2.56 -1.87
CA HIS A 127 -18.56 2.94 -2.24
C HIS A 127 -18.54 4.27 -3.01
N MET A 128 -19.44 4.47 -3.98
CA MET A 128 -19.49 5.73 -4.72
C MET A 128 -19.89 6.92 -3.83
N ILE A 129 -20.92 6.77 -2.98
CA ILE A 129 -21.35 7.79 -2.01
C ILE A 129 -20.20 8.14 -1.07
N ASP A 130 -19.54 7.13 -0.52
CA ASP A 130 -18.40 7.27 0.39
C ASP A 130 -17.25 8.12 -0.19
N GLN A 131 -17.04 8.02 -1.49
CA GLN A 131 -15.99 8.73 -2.20
C GLN A 131 -16.44 10.12 -2.66
N MET A 132 -17.68 10.26 -3.17
CA MET A 132 -18.23 11.55 -3.58
C MET A 132 -18.35 12.53 -2.41
N PHE A 133 -18.91 12.07 -1.28
CA PHE A 133 -19.18 12.90 -0.10
C PHE A 133 -18.02 12.94 0.90
N SER A 134 -16.87 12.36 0.54
CA SER A 134 -15.67 12.37 1.39
C SER A 134 -15.98 11.85 2.80
N ILE A 135 -16.70 10.73 2.92
CA ILE A 135 -17.01 10.14 4.24
C ILE A 135 -15.68 9.83 4.94
N CYS A 136 -15.55 10.16 6.22
CA CYS A 136 -14.27 10.03 6.93
C CYS A 136 -13.78 8.56 6.87
N PRO A 137 -12.56 8.30 6.37
CA PRO A 137 -12.03 6.94 6.27
C PRO A 137 -11.78 6.36 7.68
N PRO A 138 -11.71 5.01 7.81
CA PRO A 138 -11.30 4.38 9.06
C PRO A 138 -9.84 4.71 9.37
N VAL A 139 -9.52 4.85 10.65
CA VAL A 139 -8.15 4.90 11.18
C VAL A 139 -8.03 3.79 12.21
N ASN A 140 -6.87 3.14 12.26
CA ASN A 140 -6.72 1.88 13.00
C ASN A 140 -5.50 1.92 13.91
N LEU A 141 -5.58 1.24 15.05
CA LEU A 141 -4.39 0.75 15.72
C LEU A 141 -3.94 -0.52 14.99
N PRO A 142 -2.63 -0.78 14.91
CA PRO A 142 -2.16 -2.03 14.36
C PRO A 142 -2.45 -3.17 15.34
N VAL A 143 -2.60 -4.39 14.81
CA VAL A 143 -3.00 -5.57 15.58
C VAL A 143 -1.93 -6.65 15.40
N LYS A 144 -1.53 -7.31 16.48
CA LYS A 144 -0.58 -8.43 16.40
C LYS A 144 -1.30 -9.69 15.93
N GLU A 145 -0.85 -10.27 14.83
CA GLU A 145 -1.38 -11.51 14.22
C GLU A 145 -0.21 -12.42 13.84
N CYS A 146 -0.19 -13.66 14.34
CA CYS A 146 0.90 -14.62 14.08
C CYS A 146 2.31 -14.03 14.34
N ASN A 147 2.48 -13.28 15.43
CA ASN A 147 3.70 -12.55 15.77
C ASN A 147 4.18 -11.51 14.75
N MET A 148 3.37 -11.19 13.76
CA MET A 148 3.54 -10.06 12.86
C MET A 148 2.58 -8.94 13.24
N LEU A 149 2.87 -7.73 12.76
CA LEU A 149 1.99 -6.58 12.95
C LEU A 149 1.11 -6.36 11.71
N ASN A 150 -0.21 -6.52 11.85
CA ASN A 150 -1.19 -6.09 10.86
C ASN A 150 -1.40 -4.58 10.96
N ILE A 151 -1.14 -3.85 9.87
CA ILE A 151 -1.36 -2.41 9.74
C ILE A 151 -2.46 -2.21 8.68
N PRO A 152 -3.75 -2.15 9.06
CA PRO A 152 -4.83 -2.06 8.08
C PRO A 152 -4.75 -0.79 7.23
N GLY A 153 -4.99 -0.93 5.92
CA GLY A 153 -5.19 0.21 5.03
C GLY A 153 -6.32 1.11 5.51
N SER A 154 -6.22 2.41 5.25
CA SER A 154 -7.26 3.38 5.64
C SER A 154 -8.00 3.96 4.44
N MET A 155 -7.27 4.31 3.38
CA MET A 155 -7.86 4.92 2.20
C MET A 155 -7.05 4.64 0.94
N LEU A 156 -7.71 4.07 -0.06
CA LEU A 156 -7.26 4.00 -1.43
C LEU A 156 -7.47 5.37 -2.10
N TYR A 157 -6.39 5.99 -2.57
CA TYR A 157 -6.47 7.18 -3.40
C TYR A 157 -6.85 6.78 -4.83
N LEU A 158 -8.16 6.87 -5.10
CA LEU A 158 -8.79 6.31 -6.30
C LEU A 158 -8.36 6.97 -7.61
N SER A 159 -8.25 6.14 -8.64
CA SER A 159 -8.15 6.54 -10.04
C SER A 159 -9.33 7.39 -10.52
N ARG A 160 -9.19 7.94 -11.75
CA ARG A 160 -10.20 8.71 -12.47
C ARG A 160 -10.62 8.02 -13.78
N ASP A 161 -10.66 6.69 -13.77
CA ASP A 161 -11.19 5.86 -14.85
C ASP A 161 -12.73 5.78 -14.80
N SER A 162 -13.35 5.52 -15.96
CA SER A 162 -14.78 5.26 -16.11
C SER A 162 -15.66 6.30 -15.38
N PHE A 163 -16.48 5.87 -14.42
CA PHE A 163 -17.35 6.77 -13.65
C PHE A 163 -16.60 7.55 -12.56
N ARG A 164 -15.40 7.12 -12.15
CA ARG A 164 -14.63 7.77 -11.07
C ARG A 164 -14.09 9.14 -11.48
N LYS A 165 -14.06 9.45 -12.78
CA LYS A 165 -13.74 10.79 -13.31
C LYS A 165 -14.71 11.88 -12.82
N TYR A 166 -15.95 11.50 -12.48
CA TYR A 166 -16.95 12.43 -11.96
C TYR A 166 -16.78 12.73 -10.47
N ILE A 167 -16.01 11.93 -9.73
CA ILE A 167 -15.65 12.24 -8.35
C ILE A 167 -14.64 13.41 -8.39
N PRO A 168 -14.90 14.54 -7.72
CA PRO A 168 -13.95 15.67 -7.71
C PRO A 168 -12.60 15.30 -7.07
N ILE A 169 -11.51 15.94 -7.50
CA ILE A 169 -10.21 15.83 -6.80
C ILE A 169 -10.33 16.32 -5.37
N LYS A 170 -11.03 17.45 -5.16
CA LYS A 170 -11.28 18.01 -3.84
C LYS A 170 -11.95 17.02 -2.90
N SER A 171 -12.85 16.15 -3.38
CA SER A 171 -13.43 15.10 -2.54
C SER A 171 -12.39 14.07 -2.07
N ARG A 172 -11.45 13.68 -2.94
CA ARG A 172 -10.34 12.79 -2.55
C ARG A 172 -9.45 13.45 -1.51
N VAL A 173 -9.08 14.71 -1.74
CA VAL A 173 -8.24 15.48 -0.80
C VAL A 173 -8.95 15.66 0.54
N ASN A 174 -10.22 16.09 0.53
CA ASN A 174 -11.01 16.26 1.75
C ASN A 174 -11.16 14.95 2.53
N LYS A 175 -11.33 13.81 1.82
CA LYS A 175 -11.40 12.50 2.46
C LYS A 175 -10.08 12.13 3.15
N ALA A 176 -8.95 12.36 2.49
CA ALA A 176 -7.63 12.14 3.08
C ALA A 176 -7.38 13.06 4.29
N LYS A 177 -7.69 14.37 4.17
CA LYS A 177 -7.61 15.32 5.29
C LYS A 177 -8.45 14.87 6.49
N LYS A 178 -9.70 14.46 6.27
CA LYS A 178 -10.55 13.88 7.34
C LYS A 178 -9.89 12.67 8.00
N GLY A 179 -9.24 11.79 7.24
CA GLY A 179 -8.49 10.65 7.78
C GLY A 179 -7.30 11.07 8.64
N ILE A 180 -6.51 12.04 8.16
CA ILE A 180 -5.35 12.59 8.89
C ILE A 180 -5.79 13.20 10.22
N TYR A 181 -6.78 14.10 10.21
CA TYR A 181 -7.28 14.74 11.43
C TYR A 181 -7.90 13.73 12.40
N ARG A 182 -8.60 12.72 11.89
CA ARG A 182 -9.12 11.64 12.73
C ARG A 182 -8.01 10.82 13.37
N ALA A 183 -6.94 10.50 12.64
CA ALA A 183 -5.78 9.79 13.18
C ALA A 183 -5.08 10.60 14.28
N ILE A 184 -4.97 11.92 14.10
CA ILE A 184 -4.43 12.83 15.12
C ILE A 184 -5.30 12.81 16.39
N ASN A 185 -6.59 13.04 16.23
CA ASN A 185 -7.53 13.14 17.36
C ASN A 185 -7.66 11.81 18.12
N GLU A 186 -7.72 10.69 17.40
CA GLU A 186 -7.89 9.35 17.99
C GLU A 186 -6.55 8.68 18.35
N LYS A 187 -5.40 9.32 18.07
CA LYS A 187 -4.06 8.74 18.24
C LYS A 187 -3.87 7.40 17.53
N LYS A 188 -4.37 7.30 16.30
CA LYS A 188 -4.36 6.09 15.46
C LYS A 188 -3.50 6.27 14.21
N ILE A 189 -3.40 5.22 13.38
CA ILE A 189 -2.68 5.24 12.11
C ILE A 189 -3.67 5.50 10.98
N PHE A 190 -3.28 6.42 10.09
CA PHE A 190 -3.91 6.61 8.79
C PHE A 190 -2.94 6.16 7.68
N HIS A 191 -3.34 5.12 6.94
CA HIS A 191 -2.56 4.58 5.83
C HIS A 191 -3.24 4.95 4.50
N LEU A 192 -2.65 5.93 3.80
CA LEU A 192 -3.04 6.29 2.44
C LEU A 192 -2.22 5.47 1.44
N TRP A 193 -2.90 4.78 0.52
CA TRP A 193 -2.23 3.94 -0.48
C TRP A 193 -2.85 4.14 -1.86
N PHE A 194 -2.08 3.83 -2.89
CA PHE A 194 -2.52 3.85 -4.29
C PHE A 194 -1.62 2.96 -5.13
N HIS A 195 -2.09 2.64 -6.34
CA HIS A 195 -1.25 2.02 -7.35
C HIS A 195 -0.76 3.10 -8.32
N PRO A 196 0.46 2.99 -8.87
CA PRO A 196 0.94 3.92 -9.88
C PRO A 196 -0.01 4.06 -11.08
N PHE A 197 -0.64 2.97 -11.52
CA PHE A 197 -1.64 3.01 -12.58
C PHE A 197 -2.91 3.77 -12.19
N ASN A 198 -3.23 3.93 -10.89
CA ASN A 198 -4.34 4.78 -10.49
C ASN A 198 -4.04 6.23 -10.84
N ILE A 199 -2.82 6.69 -10.54
CA ILE A 199 -2.36 8.05 -10.85
C ILE A 199 -2.26 8.25 -12.36
N ALA A 200 -1.82 7.23 -13.11
CA ALA A 200 -1.70 7.27 -14.56
C ALA A 200 -3.02 7.59 -15.31
N THR A 201 -4.19 7.41 -14.68
CA THR A 201 -5.49 7.70 -15.31
C THR A 201 -5.78 9.19 -15.51
N ASP A 202 -5.21 10.06 -14.67
CA ASP A 202 -5.31 11.52 -14.79
C ASP A 202 -4.16 12.17 -14.00
N PRO A 203 -2.91 12.06 -14.51
CA PRO A 203 -1.71 12.36 -13.73
C PRO A 203 -1.70 13.80 -13.21
N LEU A 204 -2.05 14.77 -14.05
CA LEU A 204 -2.03 16.19 -13.68
C LEU A 204 -2.94 16.48 -12.48
N ASN A 205 -4.18 16.00 -12.53
CA ASN A 205 -5.16 16.27 -11.47
C ASN A 205 -4.90 15.42 -10.23
N LEU A 206 -4.52 14.15 -10.39
CA LEU A 206 -4.28 13.25 -9.28
C LEU A 206 -3.00 13.60 -8.52
N LEU A 207 -1.91 13.98 -9.21
CA LEU A 207 -0.69 14.49 -8.58
C LEU A 207 -0.93 15.82 -7.88
N LYS A 208 -1.70 16.75 -8.48
CA LYS A 208 -2.10 17.99 -7.81
C LYS A 208 -2.85 17.73 -6.51
N GLY A 209 -3.76 16.74 -6.49
CA GLY A 209 -4.45 16.34 -5.27
C GLY A 209 -3.52 15.71 -4.23
N LEU A 210 -2.57 14.86 -4.64
CA LEU A 210 -1.56 14.31 -3.73
C LEU A 210 -0.66 15.41 -3.14
N GLU A 211 -0.25 16.38 -3.96
CA GLU A 211 0.53 17.53 -3.49
C GLU A 211 -0.22 18.32 -2.40
N GLU A 212 -1.52 18.55 -2.57
CA GLU A 212 -2.33 19.22 -1.53
C GLU A 212 -2.39 18.40 -0.23
N ILE A 213 -2.49 17.07 -0.33
CA ILE A 213 -2.44 16.18 0.85
C ILE A 213 -1.06 16.25 1.51
N PHE A 214 0.03 16.22 0.72
CA PHE A 214 1.39 16.25 1.24
C PHE A 214 1.74 17.59 1.88
N ARG A 215 1.26 18.72 1.35
CA ARG A 215 1.40 20.03 1.98
C ARG A 215 0.74 20.07 3.35
N GLU A 216 -0.45 19.49 3.49
CA GLU A 216 -1.13 19.36 4.79
C GLU A 216 -0.33 18.50 5.78
N VAL A 217 0.12 17.33 5.33
CA VAL A 217 0.93 16.39 6.12
C VAL A 217 2.23 17.04 6.57
N ASP A 218 2.91 17.79 5.69
CA ASP A 218 4.13 18.50 6.02
C ASP A 218 3.90 19.61 7.04
N ALA A 219 2.84 20.42 6.88
CA ALA A 219 2.49 21.45 7.84
C ALA A 219 2.20 20.87 9.25
N LEU A 220 1.46 19.77 9.34
CA LEU A 220 1.18 19.09 10.61
C LEU A 220 2.43 18.44 11.21
N ARG A 221 3.32 17.91 10.37
CA ARG A 221 4.63 17.38 10.80
C ARG A 221 5.50 18.48 11.39
N GLN A 222 5.60 19.64 10.73
CA GLN A 222 6.39 20.78 11.20
C GLN A 222 5.90 21.33 12.56
N LYS A 223 4.59 21.24 12.81
CA LYS A 223 3.99 21.58 14.12
C LYS A 223 4.21 20.52 15.21
N GLY A 224 4.77 19.36 14.86
CA GLY A 224 4.92 18.23 15.78
C GLY A 224 3.62 17.45 16.06
N GLU A 225 2.53 17.76 15.35
CA GLU A 225 1.23 17.14 15.52
C GLU A 225 1.12 15.79 14.79
N LEU A 226 2.00 15.53 13.81
CA LEU A 226 1.98 14.34 12.98
C LEU A 226 3.39 13.77 12.79
N VAL A 227 3.52 12.45 12.82
CA VAL A 227 4.74 11.72 12.47
C VAL A 227 4.48 10.92 11.20
N ILE A 228 5.48 10.86 10.32
CA ILE A 228 5.42 10.05 9.11
C ILE A 228 6.35 8.88 9.35
N LYS A 229 5.87 7.65 9.17
CA LYS A 229 6.73 6.47 9.26
C LYS A 229 6.33 5.40 8.25
N THR A 230 7.31 4.63 7.84
CA THR A 230 7.12 3.46 6.99
C THR A 230 6.47 2.31 7.78
N MET A 231 5.98 1.26 7.11
CA MET A 231 5.35 0.11 7.77
C MET A 231 6.32 -0.61 8.70
N GLY A 232 7.56 -0.82 8.25
CA GLY A 232 8.63 -1.39 9.06
C GLY A 232 9.01 -0.53 10.25
N GLN A 233 8.93 0.81 10.13
CA GLN A 233 9.11 1.70 11.28
C GLN A 233 7.96 1.56 12.28
N VAL A 234 6.70 1.47 11.82
CA VAL A 234 5.56 1.13 12.70
C VAL A 234 5.81 -0.20 13.38
N ALA A 235 6.20 -1.25 12.64
CA ALA A 235 6.43 -2.57 13.19
C ALA A 235 7.44 -2.54 14.35
N ARG A 236 8.54 -1.79 14.19
CA ARG A 236 9.57 -1.63 15.22
C ARG A 236 9.11 -0.89 16.47
N ASP A 237 8.10 -0.03 16.38
CA ASP A 237 7.55 0.64 17.55
C ASP A 237 6.69 -0.30 18.44
N TYR A 238 6.26 -1.44 17.89
CA TYR A 238 5.34 -2.41 18.53
C TYR A 238 5.99 -3.77 18.85
N THR A 239 7.29 -3.91 18.59
CA THR A 239 8.11 -5.09 18.90
C THR A 239 9.14 -4.74 19.95
#